data_AF-A0A9C7Q4F6-F1
#
_entry.id   AF-A0A9C7Q4F6-F1
#
_cell.length_a   1.000
_cell.length_b   1.000
_cell.length_c   1.000
_cell.angle_alpha   90.00
_cell.angle_beta   90.00
_cell.angle_gamma   90.00
#
_symmetry.space_group_name_H-M   'P 1'
#
loop_
_entity.id
_entity.type
_entity.pdbx_description
1 polymer ?
#
loop_
_entity_poly.entity_id
_entity_poly.type
_entity_poly.pdbx_seq_one_letter_code
_entity_poly.pdbx_strand_id
1 'polypeptide(L)'
;MGGEVGPKSEFEDLLTSEVQMVLHDFQKLETTAEWCANECIERGSELATCARTCRDIADIAHLGVQLLSRNPYRRTDVGDAILNAFLDARDELQRYRYPPVMDTVQALDRAVESLSKAIETVQRRGAGTQ
;
A
#
# COMPACT_ATOMS: atom_id res chain seq x y z
N MET A 1 -34.08 12.08 17.93
CA MET A 1 -33.75 10.70 17.53
C MET A 1 -32.24 10.55 17.65
N GLY A 2 -31.76 10.16 18.84
CA GLY A 2 -30.35 9.81 19.04
C GLY A 2 -30.26 8.29 18.94
N GLY A 3 -29.73 7.78 17.84
CA GLY A 3 -29.42 6.36 17.73
C GLY A 3 -28.10 6.10 18.45
N GLU A 4 -28.13 5.25 19.48
CA GLU A 4 -26.91 4.68 20.05
C GLU A 4 -26.20 3.90 18.94
N VAL A 5 -25.10 4.46 18.43
CA VAL A 5 -24.22 3.73 17.53
C VAL A 5 -23.55 2.67 18.39
N GLY A 6 -23.98 1.42 18.25
CA GLY A 6 -23.38 0.31 18.99
C GLY A 6 -21.94 0.07 18.55
N PRO A 7 -21.08 -0.52 19.40
CA PRO A 7 -19.64 -0.73 19.13
C PRO A 7 -19.33 -1.54 17.86
N LYS A 8 -20.32 -2.24 17.29
CA LYS A 8 -20.22 -2.96 16.01
C LYS A 8 -20.35 -2.03 14.79
N SER A 9 -21.22 -1.02 14.84
CA SER A 9 -21.41 -0.07 13.72
C SER A 9 -20.22 0.88 13.61
N GLU A 10 -19.74 1.42 14.74
CA GLU A 10 -18.52 2.25 14.75
C GLU A 10 -17.30 1.48 14.21
N PHE A 11 -17.28 0.15 14.42
CA PHE A 11 -16.23 -0.72 13.91
C PHE A 11 -16.29 -0.93 12.40
N GLU A 12 -17.47 -1.24 11.86
CA GLU A 12 -17.66 -1.41 10.42
C GLU A 12 -17.32 -0.11 9.67
N ASP A 13 -17.64 1.05 10.26
CA ASP A 13 -17.29 2.36 9.72
C ASP A 13 -15.78 2.61 9.74
N LEU A 14 -15.10 2.30 10.85
CA LEU A 14 -13.63 2.45 10.97
C LEU A 14 -12.90 1.56 9.97
N LEU A 15 -13.26 0.27 9.89
CA LEU A 15 -12.65 -0.63 8.91
C LEU A 15 -12.88 -0.14 7.48
N THR A 16 -14.08 0.33 7.17
CA THR A 16 -14.39 0.88 5.85
C THR A 16 -13.51 2.10 5.54
N SER A 17 -13.27 2.96 6.53
CA SER A 17 -12.41 4.13 6.38
C SER A 17 -10.93 3.77 6.18
N GLU A 18 -10.41 2.80 6.91
CA GLU A 18 -9.02 2.32 6.77
C GLU A 18 -8.81 1.62 5.43
N VAL A 19 -9.76 0.78 4.99
CA VAL A 19 -9.72 0.14 3.67
C VAL A 19 -9.69 1.19 2.57
N GLN A 20 -10.57 2.18 2.63
CA GLN A 20 -10.64 3.24 1.62
C GLN A 20 -9.31 4.01 1.53
N MET A 21 -8.68 4.28 2.67
CA MET A 21 -7.36 4.92 2.70
C MET A 21 -6.28 4.07 2.04
N VAL A 22 -6.21 2.77 2.39
CA VAL A 22 -5.26 1.84 1.75
C VAL A 22 -5.47 1.76 0.25
N LEU A 23 -6.72 1.64 -0.20
CA LEU A 23 -7.05 1.56 -1.63
C LEU A 23 -6.63 2.84 -2.36
N HIS A 24 -6.93 4.01 -1.79
CA HIS A 24 -6.52 5.28 -2.35
C HIS A 24 -4.99 5.41 -2.46
N ASP A 25 -4.26 5.04 -1.41
CA ASP A 25 -2.81 5.14 -1.39
C ASP A 25 -2.16 4.15 -2.37
N PHE A 26 -2.73 2.95 -2.51
CA PHE A 26 -2.24 1.97 -3.48
C PHE A 26 -2.47 2.44 -4.93
N GLN A 27 -3.64 2.99 -5.26
CA GLN A 27 -3.90 3.55 -6.58
C GLN A 27 -2.93 4.70 -6.91
N LYS A 28 -2.63 5.54 -5.91
CA LYS A 28 -1.67 6.63 -6.06
C LYS A 28 -0.25 6.10 -6.26
N LEU A 29 0.13 5.08 -5.50
CA LEU A 29 1.42 4.41 -5.61
C LEU A 29 1.58 3.74 -6.97
N GLU A 30 0.60 2.96 -7.41
CA GLU A 30 0.53 2.33 -8.74
C GLU A 30 0.83 3.35 -9.85
N THR A 31 0.04 4.42 -9.90
CA THR A 31 0.19 5.47 -10.93
C THR A 31 1.59 6.11 -10.91
N THR A 32 2.11 6.38 -9.71
CA THR A 32 3.38 7.10 -9.55
C THR A 32 4.57 6.19 -9.87
N ALA A 33 4.48 4.92 -9.47
CA ALA A 33 5.50 3.90 -9.72
C ALA A 33 5.54 3.48 -11.19
N GLU A 34 4.40 3.37 -11.88
CA GLU A 34 4.37 3.14 -13.33
C GLU A 34 5.08 4.26 -14.10
N TRP A 35 4.82 5.51 -13.71
CA TRP A 35 5.49 6.67 -14.29
C TRP A 35 7.00 6.65 -13.99
N CYS A 36 7.40 6.43 -12.73
CA CYS A 36 8.80 6.25 -12.36
C CYS A 36 9.51 5.19 -13.19
N ALA A 37 8.87 4.03 -13.40
CA ALA A 37 9.45 2.95 -14.17
C ALA A 37 9.76 3.40 -15.60
N ASN A 38 8.84 4.11 -16.25
CA ASN A 38 9.04 4.64 -17.60
C ASN A 38 10.17 5.69 -17.64
N GLU A 39 10.20 6.61 -16.68
CA GLU A 39 11.27 7.62 -16.56
C GLU A 39 12.66 6.99 -16.33
N CYS A 40 12.73 5.93 -15.52
CA CYS A 40 13.97 5.18 -15.30
C CYS A 40 14.40 4.41 -16.57
N ILE A 41 13.46 3.88 -17.36
CA ILE A 41 13.76 3.23 -18.66
C ILE A 41 14.33 4.23 -19.67
N GLU A 42 13.74 5.43 -19.76
CA GLU A 42 14.14 6.45 -20.74
C GLU A 42 15.56 6.97 -20.51
N ARG A 43 16.03 6.98 -19.25
CA ARG A 43 17.41 7.35 -18.92
C ARG A 43 18.44 6.31 -19.31
N GLY A 44 18.07 5.04 -19.33
CA GLY A 44 18.91 3.96 -19.83
C GLY A 44 19.38 2.98 -18.75
N SER A 45 20.43 2.24 -19.08
CA SER A 45 20.84 1.03 -18.36
C SER A 45 21.24 1.24 -16.89
N GLU A 46 21.68 2.44 -16.54
CA GLU A 46 22.10 2.79 -15.18
C GLU A 46 20.93 2.82 -14.18
N LEU A 47 19.70 3.00 -14.67
CA LEU A 47 18.47 2.95 -13.88
C LEU A 47 17.64 1.69 -14.13
N ALA A 48 18.21 0.64 -14.73
CA ALA A 48 17.49 -0.59 -15.02
C ALA A 48 16.92 -1.28 -13.76
N THR A 49 17.62 -1.23 -12.63
CA THR A 49 17.10 -1.75 -11.36
C THR A 49 15.98 -0.87 -10.81
N CYS A 50 16.14 0.47 -10.80
CA CYS A 50 15.05 1.39 -10.49
C CYS A 50 13.78 1.07 -11.29
N ALA A 51 13.91 0.94 -12.61
CA ALA A 51 12.79 0.69 -13.50
C ALA A 51 12.03 -0.58 -13.14
N ARG A 52 12.76 -1.68 -12.86
CA ARG A 52 12.16 -2.94 -12.44
C ARG A 52 11.47 -2.81 -11.09
N THR A 53 12.13 -2.23 -10.10
CA THR A 53 11.56 -2.04 -8.76
C THR A 53 10.29 -1.17 -8.81
N CYS A 54 10.30 -0.06 -9.55
CA CYS A 54 9.12 0.79 -9.74
C CYS A 54 7.98 0.02 -10.46
N ARG A 55 8.28 -0.85 -11.44
CA ARG A 55 7.26 -1.68 -12.09
C ARG A 55 6.70 -2.76 -11.16
N ASP A 56 7.55 -3.44 -10.39
CA ASP A 56 7.13 -4.45 -9.42
C ASP A 56 6.20 -3.83 -8.36
N ILE A 57 6.54 -2.65 -7.84
CA ILE A 57 5.68 -1.92 -6.90
C ILE A 57 4.33 -1.58 -7.53
N ALA A 58 4.31 -1.12 -8.78
CA ALA A 58 3.06 -0.80 -9.47
C ALA A 58 2.15 -2.03 -9.58
N ASP A 59 2.69 -3.16 -10.02
CA ASP A 59 1.95 -4.41 -10.16
C ASP A 59 1.43 -4.92 -8.80
N ILE A 60 2.25 -4.83 -7.75
CA ILE A 60 1.87 -5.22 -6.39
C ILE A 60 0.76 -4.31 -5.85
N ALA A 61 0.87 -2.99 -6.04
CA ALA A 61 -0.15 -2.04 -5.61
C ALA A 61 -1.48 -2.29 -6.32
N HIS A 62 -1.43 -2.50 -7.64
CA HIS A 62 -2.59 -2.86 -8.45
C HIS A 62 -3.26 -4.16 -7.96
N LEU A 63 -2.47 -5.22 -7.74
CA LEU A 63 -2.97 -6.47 -7.20
C LEU A 63 -3.56 -6.30 -5.80
N GLY A 64 -2.92 -5.49 -4.96
CA GLY A 64 -3.39 -5.12 -3.63
C GLY A 64 -4.78 -4.49 -3.66
N VAL A 65 -5.03 -3.54 -4.57
CA VAL A 65 -6.36 -2.94 -4.78
C VAL A 65 -7.39 -4.01 -5.12
N GLN A 66 -7.07 -4.94 -6.03
CA GLN A 66 -8.00 -6.00 -6.42
C GLN A 66 -8.33 -6.96 -5.26
N LEU A 67 -7.33 -7.31 -4.45
CA LEU A 67 -7.51 -8.24 -3.34
C LEU A 67 -8.29 -7.60 -2.18
N LEU A 68 -7.90 -6.38 -1.79
CA LEU A 68 -8.46 -5.67 -0.65
C LEU A 68 -9.87 -5.14 -0.92
N SER A 69 -10.20 -4.76 -2.16
CA SER A 69 -11.56 -4.32 -2.52
C SER A 69 -12.60 -5.44 -2.47
N ARG A 70 -12.19 -6.70 -2.69
CA ARG A 70 -13.12 -7.85 -2.78
C ARG A 70 -13.32 -8.56 -1.45
N ASN A 71 -12.26 -8.68 -0.67
CA ASN A 71 -12.29 -9.33 0.64
C ASN A 71 -11.28 -8.63 1.54
N PRO A 72 -11.62 -7.44 2.05
CA PRO A 72 -10.75 -6.73 2.97
C PRO A 72 -10.47 -7.65 4.16
N TYR A 73 -9.20 -8.03 4.31
CA TYR A 73 -8.65 -8.67 5.51
C TYR A 73 -9.15 -10.07 5.87
N ARG A 74 -9.68 -10.83 4.91
CA ARG A 74 -9.90 -12.29 5.11
C ARG A 74 -8.59 -13.08 5.30
N ARG A 75 -7.46 -12.45 4.97
CA ARG A 75 -6.12 -13.02 4.89
C ARG A 75 -5.06 -11.94 5.19
N THR A 76 -4.65 -11.82 6.46
CA THR A 76 -3.62 -10.85 6.91
C THR A 76 -2.25 -11.17 6.33
N ASP A 77 -1.98 -12.44 6.04
CA ASP A 77 -0.79 -12.94 5.35
C ASP A 77 -0.52 -12.26 4.01
N VAL A 78 -1.56 -11.91 3.26
CA VAL A 78 -1.43 -11.14 2.01
C VAL A 78 -1.01 -9.70 2.28
N GLY A 79 -1.59 -9.07 3.30
CA GLY A 79 -1.23 -7.70 3.69
C GLY A 79 0.22 -7.63 4.15
N ASP A 80 0.66 -8.58 4.98
CA ASP A 80 2.03 -8.68 5.46
C ASP A 80 3.03 -8.90 4.31
N ALA A 81 2.67 -9.75 3.33
CA ALA A 81 3.51 -9.97 2.14
C ALA A 81 3.67 -8.70 1.28
N ILE A 82 2.58 -7.96 1.05
CA ILE A 82 2.61 -6.68 0.33
C ILE A 82 3.46 -5.66 1.10
N LEU A 83 3.26 -5.56 2.42
CA LEU A 83 3.99 -4.65 3.29
C LEU A 83 5.50 -4.89 3.21
N ASN A 84 5.93 -6.15 3.33
CA ASN A 84 7.34 -6.51 3.24
C ASN A 84 7.94 -6.17 1.86
N ALA A 85 7.21 -6.47 0.77
CA ALA A 85 7.66 -6.12 -0.57
C ALA A 85 7.82 -4.60 -0.76
N PHE A 86 6.92 -3.80 -0.19
CA PHE A 86 7.01 -2.34 -0.21
C PHE A 86 8.19 -1.81 0.60
N LEU A 87 8.49 -2.39 1.76
CA LEU A 87 9.65 -2.01 2.58
C LEU A 87 10.96 -2.32 1.86
N ASP A 88 11.11 -3.51 1.29
CA ASP A 88 12.29 -3.92 0.53
C ASP A 88 12.50 -3.00 -0.68
N ALA A 89 11.42 -2.69 -1.40
CA ALA A 89 11.48 -1.82 -2.56
C ALA A 89 11.80 -0.37 -2.19
N ARG A 90 11.29 0.13 -1.05
CA ARG A 90 11.64 1.46 -0.52
C ARG A 90 13.14 1.56 -0.27
N ASP A 91 13.72 0.57 0.40
CA ASP A 91 15.14 0.56 0.75
C ASP A 91 16.04 0.51 -0.50
N GLU A 92 15.58 -0.12 -1.59
CA GLU A 92 16.24 -0.04 -2.90
C GLU A 92 16.10 1.36 -3.52
N LEU A 93 14.87 1.90 -3.60
CA LEU A 93 14.60 3.17 -4.27
C LEU A 93 15.27 4.38 -3.58
N GLN A 94 15.46 4.34 -2.26
CA GLN A 94 16.15 5.41 -1.50
C GLN A 94 17.61 5.63 -1.92
N ARG A 95 18.22 4.67 -2.64
CA ARG A 95 19.59 4.81 -3.15
C ARG A 95 19.70 5.79 -4.31
N TYR A 96 18.58 6.10 -4.98
CA TYR A 96 18.56 6.94 -6.17
C TYR A 96 18.16 8.37 -5.82
N ARG A 97 18.99 9.35 -6.19
CA ARG A 97 18.62 10.77 -6.14
C ARG A 97 18.07 11.25 -7.48
N TYR A 98 16.86 10.82 -7.80
CA TYR A 98 16.14 11.18 -9.02
C TYR A 98 14.69 11.60 -8.70
N PRO A 99 14.17 12.76 -9.18
CA PRO A 99 12.86 13.25 -8.74
C PRO A 99 11.68 12.28 -8.89
N PRO A 100 11.49 11.56 -10.02
CA PRO A 100 10.43 10.55 -10.13
C PRO A 100 10.54 9.44 -9.07
N VAL A 101 11.76 9.07 -8.69
CA VAL A 101 11.99 8.07 -7.63
C VAL A 101 11.63 8.65 -6.26
N MET A 102 12.01 9.90 -5.97
CA MET A 102 11.68 10.55 -4.70
C MET A 102 10.16 10.68 -4.51
N ASP A 103 9.43 11.05 -5.57
CA ASP A 103 7.96 11.12 -5.54
C ASP A 103 7.33 9.74 -5.33
N THR A 104 7.90 8.70 -5.94
CA THR A 104 7.47 7.32 -5.74
C THR A 104 7.72 6.84 -4.31
N VAL A 105 8.89 7.13 -3.74
CA VAL A 105 9.20 6.81 -2.33
C VAL A 105 8.21 7.47 -1.38
N GLN A 106 7.83 8.73 -1.61
CA GLN A 106 6.81 9.39 -0.80
C GLN A 106 5.43 8.75 -0.92
N ALA A 107 5.03 8.30 -2.12
CA ALA A 107 3.79 7.56 -2.30
C ALA A 107 3.85 6.18 -1.62
N LEU A 108 5.01 5.52 -1.69
CA LEU A 108 5.27 4.23 -1.08
C LEU A 108 5.22 4.29 0.44
N ASP A 109 5.82 5.32 1.04
CA ASP A 109 5.78 5.55 2.50
C ASP A 109 4.34 5.72 3.00
N ARG A 110 3.50 6.46 2.26
CA ARG A 110 2.07 6.60 2.59
C ARG A 110 1.33 5.26 2.53
N ALA A 111 1.56 4.47 1.48
CA ALA A 111 0.94 3.16 1.32
C ALA A 111 1.39 2.17 2.41
N VAL A 112 2.67 2.20 2.79
CA VAL A 112 3.22 1.42 3.91
C VAL A 112 2.55 1.81 5.22
N GLU A 113 2.40 3.11 5.48
CA GLU A 113 1.79 3.61 6.70
C GLU A 113 0.31 3.22 6.81
N SER A 114 -0.49 3.44 5.77
CA SER A 114 -1.91 3.10 5.79
C SER A 114 -2.15 1.59 5.86
N LEU A 115 -1.35 0.79 5.14
CA LEU A 115 -1.43 -0.67 5.18
C LEU A 115 -1.06 -1.22 6.56
N SER A 116 0.01 -0.73 7.17
CA SER A 116 0.45 -1.17 8.50
C SER A 116 -0.63 -0.90 9.55
N LYS A 117 -1.23 0.30 9.54
CA LYS A 117 -2.33 0.65 10.44
C LYS A 117 -3.54 -0.26 10.25
N ALA A 118 -3.93 -0.53 9.01
CA ALA A 118 -5.03 -1.43 8.71
C ALA A 118 -4.78 -2.87 9.21
N ILE A 119 -3.56 -3.40 8.99
CA ILE A 119 -3.16 -4.72 9.50
C ILE A 119 -3.24 -4.75 11.04
N GLU A 120 -2.69 -3.74 11.72
CA GLU A 120 -2.72 -3.65 13.18
C GLU A 120 -4.15 -3.57 13.74
N THR A 121 -5.05 -2.82 13.09
CA THR A 121 -6.46 -2.72 13.50
C THR A 121 -7.17 -4.07 13.36
N VAL A 122 -6.91 -4.80 12.26
CA VAL A 122 -7.46 -6.15 12.06
C VAL A 122 -6.89 -7.13 13.09
N GLN A 123 -5.58 -7.15 13.29
CA GLN A 123 -4.91 -8.09 14.21
C GLN A 123 -5.35 -7.88 15.66
N ARG A 124 -5.36 -6.62 16.14
CA ARG A 124 -5.83 -6.30 17.51
C ARG A 124 -7.24 -6.80 17.77
N ARG A 125 -8.10 -6.80 16.75
CA ARG A 125 -9.50 -7.20 16.90
C ARG A 125 -9.75 -8.69 16.60
N GLY A 126 -8.92 -9.33 15.78
CA GLY A 126 -8.88 -10.80 15.65
C GLY A 126 -8.36 -11.50 16.91
N ALA A 127 -7.55 -10.81 17.72
CA ALA A 127 -7.09 -11.29 19.03
C ALA A 127 -8.13 -11.09 20.16
N GLY A 128 -9.14 -10.23 19.96
CA GLY A 128 -10.19 -9.92 20.95
C GLY A 128 -11.40 -10.85 20.92
N THR A 129 -11.42 -11.83 20.01
CA THR A 129 -12.49 -12.83 19.84
C THR A 129 -12.08 -14.24 20.29
N GLN A 130 -11.03 -14.37 21.10
CA GLN A 130 -10.67 -15.60 21.82
C GLN A 130 -11.00 -15.52 23.31
#